data_AF-A0A918FHU1-F1
#
_entry.id   AF-A0A918FHU1-F1
#
_cell.length_a   1.000
_cell.length_b   1.000
_cell.length_c   1.000
_cell.angle_alpha   90.00
_cell.angle_beta   90.00
_cell.angle_gamma   90.00
#
_symmetry.space_group_name_H-M   'P 1'
#
loop_
_entity.id
_entity.type
_entity.pdbx_description
1 polymer ?
#
loop_
_entity_poly.entity_id
_entity_poly.type
_entity_poly.pdbx_seq_one_letter_code
_entity_poly.pdbx_strand_id
1 'polypeptide(L)'
;MNRIEFFHYPWAENPSSLLWGIRVDGRDLRAYAAEATRELWRPELEGQFEDDEAELAETVRNQHDGLGVPDFADRPAHFLTAADSAPLLGCPCGHWGCWPLMASIATTPTTVTWSSFRQPHRKQWGELRIGPFTFDRTAFEAALAAPSVLAEDPWGPAPGR
;
A
#
# COMPACT_ATOMS: atom_id res chain seq x y z
N MET A 1 8.17 -0.64 -18.90
CA MET A 1 7.45 0.06 -17.82
C MET A 1 6.64 -0.97 -17.04
N ASN A 2 6.46 -0.71 -15.75
CA ASN A 2 5.56 -1.47 -14.91
C ASN A 2 4.09 -1.19 -15.30
N ARG A 3 3.20 -2.15 -15.04
CA ARG A 3 1.76 -2.00 -15.20
C ARG A 3 1.12 -1.69 -13.86
N ILE A 4 0.27 -0.66 -13.82
CA ILE A 4 -0.49 -0.28 -12.62
C ILE A 4 -1.96 -0.69 -12.79
N GLU A 5 -2.57 -1.14 -11.71
CA GLU A 5 -4.01 -1.38 -11.63
C GLU A 5 -4.52 -0.74 -10.33
N PHE A 6 -5.56 0.09 -10.43
CA PHE A 6 -6.30 0.62 -9.29
C PHE A 6 -7.64 -0.10 -9.18
N PHE A 7 -8.07 -0.36 -7.96
CA PHE A 7 -9.36 -0.95 -7.67
C PHE A 7 -9.88 -0.47 -6.33
N HIS A 8 -11.18 -0.65 -6.09
CA HIS A 8 -11.81 -0.48 -4.79
C HIS A 8 -12.25 -1.84 -4.25
N TYR A 9 -12.18 -2.00 -2.94
CA TYR A 9 -12.68 -3.19 -2.25
C TYR A 9 -13.27 -2.81 -0.88
N PRO A 10 -14.21 -3.60 -0.33
CA PRO A 10 -14.81 -3.31 0.96
C PRO A 10 -13.80 -3.45 2.11
N TRP A 11 -13.80 -2.50 3.03
CA TRP A 11 -12.98 -2.58 4.25
C TRP A 11 -13.55 -3.66 5.19
N ALA A 12 -12.68 -4.51 5.74
CA ALA A 12 -13.09 -5.63 6.57
C ALA A 12 -13.85 -5.22 7.84
N GLU A 13 -13.44 -4.13 8.50
CA GLU A 13 -14.09 -3.65 9.73
C GLU A 13 -15.37 -2.84 9.48
N ASN A 14 -15.51 -2.28 8.27
CA ASN A 14 -16.74 -1.60 7.85
C ASN A 14 -16.98 -1.81 6.34
N PRO A 15 -17.69 -2.89 5.96
CA PRO A 15 -17.90 -3.25 4.56
C PRO A 15 -18.69 -2.23 3.73
N SER A 16 -19.35 -1.24 4.37
CA SER A 16 -20.00 -0.12 3.67
C SER A 16 -19.01 0.93 3.16
N SER A 17 -17.76 0.91 3.66
CA SER A 17 -16.68 1.79 3.24
C SER A 17 -15.74 1.06 2.29
N LEU A 18 -15.33 1.75 1.22
CA LEU A 18 -14.38 1.23 0.24
C LEU A 18 -12.97 1.77 0.51
N LEU A 19 -11.97 0.94 0.20
CA LEU A 19 -10.56 1.30 0.21
C LEU A 19 -9.98 1.27 -1.21
N TRP A 20 -8.98 2.10 -1.47
CA TRP A 20 -8.13 2.07 -2.63
C TRP A 20 -7.15 0.90 -2.54
N GLY A 21 -7.24 -0.02 -3.49
CA GLY A 21 -6.28 -1.08 -3.72
C GLY A 21 -5.41 -0.80 -4.95
N ILE A 22 -4.16 -1.26 -4.88
CA ILE A 22 -3.15 -1.01 -5.89
C ILE A 22 -2.44 -2.32 -6.21
N ARG A 23 -2.31 -2.64 -7.49
CA ARG A 23 -1.39 -3.68 -7.98
C ARG A 23 -0.36 -3.09 -8.92
N VAL A 24 0.88 -3.54 -8.76
CA VAL A 24 1.98 -3.27 -9.68
C VAL A 24 2.42 -4.60 -10.29
N ASP A 25 2.38 -4.70 -11.61
CA ASP A 25 2.64 -5.93 -12.38
C ASP A 25 1.79 -7.12 -11.91
N GLY A 26 0.54 -6.85 -11.55
CA GLY A 26 -0.42 -7.85 -11.05
C GLY A 26 -0.24 -8.25 -9.60
N ARG A 27 0.80 -7.78 -8.91
CA ARG A 27 1.06 -8.05 -7.49
C ARG A 27 0.54 -6.91 -6.61
N ASP A 28 -0.20 -7.24 -5.56
CA ASP A 28 -0.76 -6.25 -4.61
C ASP A 28 0.37 -5.49 -3.90
N LEU A 29 0.22 -4.17 -3.76
CA LEU A 29 1.24 -3.32 -3.13
C LEU A 29 1.51 -3.72 -1.67
N ARG A 30 0.50 -4.24 -0.95
CA ARG A 30 0.66 -4.78 0.40
C ARG A 30 1.63 -5.96 0.44
N ALA A 31 1.71 -6.75 -0.64
CA ALA A 31 2.66 -7.85 -0.76
C ALA A 31 4.11 -7.38 -0.84
N TYR A 32 4.36 -6.29 -1.56
CA TYR A 32 5.69 -5.71 -1.63
C TYR A 32 6.08 -5.12 -0.27
N ALA A 33 5.15 -4.45 0.42
CA ALA A 33 5.37 -3.91 1.75
C ALA A 33 5.70 -5.02 2.78
N ALA A 34 4.91 -6.10 2.79
CA ALA A 34 5.12 -7.25 3.65
C ALA A 34 6.51 -7.89 3.45
N GLU A 35 6.91 -8.11 2.20
CA GLU A 35 8.23 -8.67 1.88
C GLU A 35 9.36 -7.73 2.31
N ALA A 36 9.27 -6.44 1.97
CA ALA A 36 10.32 -5.47 2.23
C ALA A 36 10.54 -5.18 3.74
N THR A 37 9.57 -5.48 4.58
CA THR A 37 9.60 -5.20 6.02
C THR A 37 9.77 -6.45 6.89
N ARG A 38 9.69 -7.66 6.33
CA ARG A 38 9.77 -8.91 7.11
C ARG A 38 11.02 -8.99 7.98
N GLU A 39 12.20 -8.80 7.39
CA GLU A 39 13.45 -8.87 8.14
C GLU A 39 13.67 -7.66 9.06
N LEU A 40 12.91 -6.58 8.88
CA LEU A 40 12.93 -5.41 9.77
C LEU A 40 12.07 -5.62 11.01
N TRP A 41 10.94 -6.34 10.85
CA TRP A 41 10.05 -6.73 11.94
C TRP A 41 10.62 -7.84 12.81
N ARG A 42 11.37 -8.78 12.23
CA ARG A 42 11.95 -9.93 12.94
C ARG A 42 12.64 -9.57 14.28
N PRO A 43 13.62 -8.65 14.33
CA PRO A 43 14.24 -8.27 15.60
C PRO A 43 13.29 -7.47 16.53
N GLU A 44 12.24 -6.85 16.00
CA GLU A 44 11.22 -6.15 16.80
C GLU A 44 10.22 -7.10 17.46
N LEU A 45 10.16 -8.37 17.07
CA LEU A 45 9.22 -9.37 17.63
C LEU A 45 9.93 -10.52 18.37
N GLU A 46 11.25 -10.66 18.21
CA GLU A 46 12.04 -11.74 18.81
C GLU A 46 11.81 -11.87 20.32
N GLY A 47 11.39 -13.07 20.74
CA GLY A 47 11.15 -13.46 22.12
C GLY A 47 9.91 -12.85 22.77
N GLN A 48 9.01 -12.23 21.99
CA GLN A 48 7.79 -11.61 22.52
C GLN A 48 6.59 -12.55 22.52
N PHE A 49 6.62 -13.61 21.70
CA PHE A 49 5.51 -14.53 21.51
C PHE A 49 5.95 -15.98 21.68
N GLU A 50 4.98 -16.87 21.88
CA GLU A 50 5.25 -18.31 21.91
C GLU A 50 5.71 -18.82 20.52
N ASP A 51 5.15 -18.22 19.47
CA ASP A 51 5.52 -18.48 18.07
C ASP A 51 5.80 -17.15 17.35
N ASP A 52 7.04 -16.68 17.45
CA ASP A 52 7.48 -15.44 16.80
C ASP A 52 7.37 -15.49 15.27
N GLU A 53 7.49 -16.65 14.63
CA GLU A 53 7.39 -16.76 13.16
C GLU A 53 5.94 -16.63 12.68
N ALA A 54 5.00 -17.23 13.41
CA ALA A 54 3.58 -17.05 13.15
C ALA A 54 3.17 -15.58 13.34
N GLU A 55 3.59 -14.96 14.44
CA GLU A 55 3.32 -13.55 14.73
C GLU A 55 3.97 -12.63 13.68
N LEU A 56 5.21 -12.91 13.28
CA LEU A 56 5.88 -12.19 12.21
C LEU A 56 5.09 -12.27 10.91
N ALA A 57 4.62 -13.48 10.54
CA ALA A 57 3.84 -13.68 9.33
C ALA A 57 2.51 -12.91 9.36
N GLU A 58 1.85 -12.87 10.52
CA GLU A 58 0.63 -12.10 10.72
C GLU A 58 0.89 -10.58 10.66
N THR A 59 1.86 -10.10 11.43
CA THR A 59 2.23 -8.68 11.51
C THR A 59 2.60 -8.12 10.14
N VAL A 60 3.49 -8.80 9.38
CA VAL A 60 3.92 -8.28 8.08
C VAL A 60 2.78 -8.28 7.06
N ARG A 61 1.84 -9.23 7.18
CA ARG A 61 0.68 -9.34 6.29
C ARG A 61 -0.38 -8.29 6.60
N ASN A 62 -0.60 -8.00 7.88
CA ASN A 62 -1.71 -7.19 8.36
C ASN A 62 -1.32 -5.75 8.73
N GLN A 63 -0.05 -5.35 8.64
CA GLN A 63 0.39 -3.98 8.98
C GLN A 63 -0.19 -2.87 8.09
N HIS A 64 -0.64 -3.17 6.86
CA HIS A 64 -1.14 -2.17 5.91
C HIS A 64 -2.47 -2.59 5.29
N ASP A 65 -3.28 -1.60 4.97
CA ASP A 65 -4.48 -1.72 4.17
C ASP A 65 -4.53 -0.61 3.11
N GLY A 66 -5.58 -0.57 2.29
CA GLY A 66 -5.80 0.48 1.31
C GLY A 66 -6.10 1.84 1.95
N LEU A 67 -5.99 2.91 1.16
CA LEU A 67 -6.40 4.25 1.60
C LEU A 67 -7.93 4.38 1.51
N GLY A 68 -8.58 5.01 2.48
CA GLY A 68 -10.03 5.20 2.45
C GLY A 68 -10.48 5.98 1.21
N VAL A 69 -11.40 5.42 0.41
CA VAL A 69 -11.96 6.15 -0.74
C VAL A 69 -12.54 7.50 -0.32
N PRO A 70 -13.32 7.64 0.78
CA PRO A 70 -13.83 8.95 1.21
C PRO A 70 -12.75 10.00 1.48
N ASP A 71 -11.56 9.59 1.96
CA ASP A 71 -10.46 10.52 2.27
C ASP A 71 -9.75 11.04 1.00
N PHE A 72 -9.89 10.33 -0.12
CA PHE A 72 -9.14 10.57 -1.36
C PHE A 72 -10.04 10.72 -2.62
N ALA A 73 -11.36 10.64 -2.50
CA ALA A 73 -12.31 10.68 -3.62
C ALA A 73 -12.27 12.00 -4.39
N ASP A 74 -12.11 13.13 -3.70
CA ASP A 74 -12.02 14.46 -4.33
C ASP A 74 -10.61 14.76 -4.88
N ARG A 75 -9.65 13.87 -4.64
CA ARG A 75 -8.25 14.05 -5.04
C ARG A 75 -7.66 12.78 -5.66
N PRO A 76 -8.28 12.21 -6.73
CA PRO A 76 -7.74 11.01 -7.38
C PRO A 76 -6.34 11.26 -7.93
N ALA A 77 -6.06 12.49 -8.38
CA ALA A 77 -4.74 12.94 -8.80
C ALA A 77 -3.65 12.81 -7.72
N HIS A 78 -3.99 12.48 -6.46
CA HIS A 78 -3.04 12.18 -5.38
C HIS A 78 -1.94 11.20 -5.82
N PHE A 79 -2.34 10.11 -6.49
CA PHE A 79 -1.41 9.06 -6.95
C PHE A 79 -0.51 9.49 -8.13
N LEU A 80 -0.85 10.61 -8.77
CA LEU A 80 -0.18 11.17 -9.96
C LEU A 80 0.61 12.44 -9.64
N THR A 81 0.21 13.20 -8.61
CA THR A 81 0.73 14.54 -8.35
C THR A 81 2.14 14.43 -7.80
N ALA A 82 3.08 15.16 -8.43
CA ALA A 82 4.46 15.16 -7.98
C ALA A 82 4.57 15.60 -6.52
N ALA A 83 5.23 14.77 -5.71
CA ALA A 83 5.36 14.98 -4.27
C ALA A 83 6.56 14.21 -3.74
N ASP A 84 7.32 14.80 -2.82
CA ASP A 84 8.41 14.10 -2.15
C ASP A 84 7.91 13.02 -1.19
N SER A 85 6.65 13.11 -0.75
CA SER A 85 6.03 12.25 0.23
C SER A 85 4.52 12.16 0.05
N ALA A 86 4.03 11.02 -0.43
CA ALA A 86 2.61 10.73 -0.58
C ALA A 86 2.28 9.34 0.00
N PRO A 87 1.21 9.19 0.79
CA PRO A 87 0.75 7.87 1.21
C PRO A 87 0.26 7.06 0.00
N LEU A 88 0.62 5.79 -0.06
CA LEU A 88 0.12 4.82 -1.04
C LEU A 88 -0.66 3.67 -0.39
N LEU A 89 -0.37 3.35 0.87
CA LEU A 89 -1.15 2.46 1.72
C LEU A 89 -1.42 3.13 3.07
N GLY A 90 -2.50 2.71 3.73
CA GLY A 90 -2.91 3.17 5.05
C GLY A 90 -2.79 2.08 6.13
N CYS A 91 -3.25 2.41 7.33
CA CYS A 91 -3.35 1.45 8.42
C CYS A 91 -4.72 0.73 8.38
N PRO A 92 -4.76 -0.59 8.65
CA PRO A 92 -6.03 -1.33 8.74
C PRO A 92 -6.97 -0.84 9.84
N CYS A 93 -6.51 -0.01 10.78
CA CYS A 93 -7.38 0.63 11.78
C CYS A 93 -8.36 1.66 11.19
N GLY A 94 -8.26 1.97 9.89
CA GLY A 94 -9.13 2.91 9.17
C GLY A 94 -8.62 4.34 9.16
N HIS A 95 -7.61 4.69 9.96
CA HIS A 95 -6.93 5.98 9.85
C HIS A 95 -5.63 5.83 9.06
N TRP A 96 -5.61 6.35 7.83
CA TRP A 96 -4.45 6.21 6.94
C TRP A 96 -3.14 6.72 7.57
N GLY A 97 -3.19 7.79 8.37
CA GLY A 97 -2.02 8.42 8.98
C GLY A 97 -1.41 7.65 10.16
N CYS A 98 -2.10 6.63 10.67
CA CYS A 98 -1.65 5.85 11.82
C CYS A 98 -0.42 4.99 11.47
N TRP A 99 -0.40 4.38 10.27
CA TRP A 99 0.69 3.55 9.78
C TRP A 99 0.74 3.55 8.24
N PRO A 100 1.12 4.68 7.61
CA PRO A 100 1.07 4.78 6.16
C PRO A 100 2.34 4.20 5.52
N LEU A 101 2.21 3.62 4.33
CA LEU A 101 3.35 3.44 3.43
C LEU A 101 3.48 4.69 2.57
N MET A 102 4.59 5.42 2.71
CA MET A 102 4.83 6.66 1.96
C MET A 102 5.79 6.39 0.80
N ALA A 103 5.61 7.10 -0.31
CA ALA A 103 6.55 7.11 -1.44
C ALA A 103 6.74 8.53 -1.98
N SER A 104 7.82 8.74 -2.72
CA SER A 104 8.00 9.91 -3.57
C SER A 104 7.36 9.65 -4.94
N ILE A 105 6.68 10.65 -5.49
CA ILE A 105 6.02 10.61 -6.80
C ILE A 105 6.69 11.64 -7.69
N ALA A 106 7.25 11.18 -8.80
CA ALA A 106 7.80 12.02 -9.86
C ALA A 106 6.99 11.85 -11.14
N THR A 107 6.48 12.95 -11.69
CA THR A 107 5.63 12.92 -12.88
C THR A 107 6.20 13.79 -13.98
N THR A 108 6.31 13.22 -15.18
CA THR A 108 6.77 13.87 -16.40
C THR A 108 5.62 13.90 -17.41
N PRO A 109 5.79 14.47 -18.62
CA PRO A 109 4.76 14.38 -19.66
C PRO A 109 4.41 12.94 -20.09
N THR A 110 5.30 11.97 -19.90
CA THR A 110 5.13 10.59 -20.42
C THR A 110 5.21 9.51 -19.36
N THR A 111 5.72 9.81 -18.15
CA THR A 111 5.94 8.81 -17.11
C THR A 111 5.49 9.27 -15.73
N VAL A 112 5.10 8.30 -14.91
CA VAL A 112 4.92 8.45 -13.46
C VAL A 112 5.90 7.50 -12.78
N THR A 113 6.67 7.98 -11.81
CA THR A 113 7.62 7.15 -11.05
C THR A 113 7.30 7.22 -9.57
N TRP A 114 7.20 6.05 -8.95
CA TRP A 114 7.10 5.91 -7.50
C TRP A 114 8.40 5.34 -6.95
N SER A 115 9.01 6.01 -5.97
CA SER A 115 10.31 5.63 -5.40
C SER A 115 10.39 5.99 -3.92
N SER A 116 11.51 5.68 -3.27
CA SER A 116 11.80 6.13 -1.91
C SER A 116 10.71 5.79 -0.89
N PHE A 117 10.27 4.54 -0.98
CA PHE A 117 9.26 3.95 -0.11
C PHE A 117 9.74 3.94 1.34
N ARG A 118 8.91 4.34 2.29
CA ARG A 118 9.31 4.45 3.70
C ARG A 118 8.13 4.35 4.65
N GLN A 119 8.42 3.93 5.89
CA GLN A 119 7.49 4.00 7.03
C GLN A 119 7.88 5.19 7.92
N PRO A 120 7.15 6.33 7.88
CA PRO A 120 7.49 7.53 8.66
C PRO A 120 7.56 7.32 10.18
N HIS A 121 6.84 6.35 10.73
CA HIS A 121 6.85 6.02 12.16
C HIS A 121 7.99 5.08 12.57
N ARG A 122 8.78 4.59 11.60
CA ARG A 122 9.95 3.73 11.79
C ARG A 122 11.13 4.25 10.96
N LYS A 123 11.61 5.44 11.30
CA LYS A 123 12.69 6.11 10.55
C LYS A 123 13.96 5.26 10.44
N GLN A 124 14.26 4.41 11.42
CA GLN A 124 15.41 3.52 11.44
C GLN A 124 15.38 2.44 10.35
N TRP A 125 14.22 2.12 9.80
CA TRP A 125 14.09 1.20 8.67
C TRP A 125 14.63 1.79 7.36
N GLY A 126 14.75 3.12 7.27
CA GLY A 126 15.23 3.80 6.08
C GLY A 126 14.30 3.62 4.87
N GLU A 127 14.90 3.59 3.68
CA GLU A 127 14.18 3.32 2.43
C GLU A 127 13.93 1.80 2.26
N LEU A 128 12.67 1.46 2.02
CA LEU A 128 12.20 0.09 1.81
C LEU A 128 12.44 -0.36 0.36
N ARG A 129 12.88 -1.61 0.20
CA ARG A 129 13.19 -2.22 -1.10
C ARG A 129 11.92 -2.69 -1.84
N ILE A 130 11.06 -1.74 -2.22
CA ILE A 130 9.79 -2.00 -2.91
C ILE A 130 9.86 -1.61 -4.39
N GLY A 131 10.45 -0.46 -4.70
CA GLY A 131 10.62 0.07 -6.05
C GLY A 131 12.07 0.39 -6.38
N PRO A 132 12.34 1.36 -7.28
CA PRO A 132 11.36 2.24 -7.93
C PRO A 132 10.46 1.52 -8.94
N PHE A 133 9.26 2.05 -9.16
CA PHE A 133 8.37 1.65 -10.24
C PHE A 133 8.18 2.80 -11.22
N THR A 134 8.21 2.52 -12.51
CA THR A 134 8.00 3.51 -13.58
C THR A 134 6.88 3.07 -14.50
N PHE A 135 5.86 3.91 -14.61
CA PHE A 135 4.64 3.67 -15.35
C PHE A 135 4.54 4.57 -16.58
N ASP A 136 3.88 4.08 -17.63
CA ASP A 136 3.37 4.94 -18.70
C ASP A 136 2.31 5.88 -18.14
N ARG A 137 2.45 7.18 -18.38
CA ARG A 137 1.53 8.17 -17.79
C ARG A 137 0.11 8.03 -18.33
N THR A 138 -0.07 7.80 -19.63
CA THR A 138 -1.40 7.66 -20.22
C THR A 138 -2.11 6.41 -19.70
N ALA A 139 -1.41 5.29 -19.60
CA ALA A 139 -1.97 4.08 -19.01
C ALA A 139 -2.29 4.24 -17.52
N PHE A 140 -1.43 4.95 -16.77
CA PHE A 140 -1.64 5.25 -15.36
C PHE A 140 -2.89 6.10 -15.12
N GLU A 141 -3.03 7.21 -15.86
CA GLU A 141 -4.20 8.09 -15.78
C GLU A 141 -5.49 7.34 -16.14
N ALA A 142 -5.46 6.47 -17.15
CA ALA A 142 -6.60 5.64 -17.52
C ALA A 142 -7.00 4.64 -16.41
N ALA A 143 -6.02 3.97 -15.79
CA ALA A 143 -6.26 3.06 -14.68
C ALA A 143 -6.83 3.79 -13.44
N LEU A 144 -6.34 5.00 -13.17
CA LEU A 144 -6.77 5.82 -12.04
C LEU A 144 -8.18 6.42 -12.24
N ALA A 145 -8.56 6.75 -13.48
CA ALA A 145 -9.87 7.32 -13.80
C ALA A 145 -11.02 6.31 -13.70
N ALA A 146 -10.73 5.01 -13.85
CA ALA A 146 -11.72 3.95 -13.85
C ALA A 146 -11.27 2.73 -13.01
N PRO A 147 -11.09 2.90 -11.68
CA PRO A 147 -10.78 1.78 -10.80
C PRO A 147 -11.94 0.78 -10.81
N SER A 148 -11.61 -0.51 -10.93
CA SER A 148 -12.62 -1.57 -10.81
C SER A 148 -13.11 -1.67 -9.37
N VAL A 149 -14.31 -2.21 -9.13
CA VAL A 149 -14.80 -2.48 -7.77
C VAL A 149 -14.86 -3.99 -7.59
N LEU A 150 -14.10 -4.49 -6.61
CA LEU A 150 -14.09 -5.89 -6.22
C LEU A 150 -15.14 -6.15 -5.16
N ALA A 151 -15.74 -7.34 -5.18
CA ALA A 151 -16.75 -7.75 -4.21
C ALA A 151 -16.15 -8.05 -2.83
N GLU A 152 -14.87 -8.38 -2.77
CA GLU A 152 -14.13 -8.77 -1.57
C GLU A 152 -12.69 -8.24 -1.63
N ASP A 153 -12.01 -8.22 -0.48
CA ASP A 153 -10.60 -7.89 -0.43
C ASP A 153 -9.77 -8.99 -1.14
N PRO A 154 -9.02 -8.67 -2.20
CA PRO A 154 -8.20 -9.67 -2.90
C PRO A 154 -7.02 -10.19 -2.08
N TRP A 155 -6.67 -9.57 -0.95
CA TRP A 155 -5.72 -10.11 0.02
C TRP A 155 -6.29 -11.33 0.75
N GLY A 156 -7.62 -11.44 0.80
CA GLY A 156 -8.35 -12.41 1.61
C GLY A 156 -8.35 -12.02 3.09
N PRO A 157 -9.20 -12.67 3.91
CA PRO A 157 -9.26 -12.42 5.35
C PRO A 157 -7.88 -12.63 5.98
N ALA A 158 -7.59 -11.86 7.05
CA ALA A 158 -6.46 -12.18 7.92
C ALA A 158 -6.57 -13.65 8.36
N PRO A 159 -5.49 -14.45 8.28
CA PRO A 159 -5.51 -15.79 8.84
C PRO A 159 -5.80 -15.67 10.35
N GLY A 160 -6.82 -16.38 10.83
CA GLY A 160 -7.05 -16.58 12.28
C GLY A 160 -7.90 -15.54 13.02
N ARG A 161 -9.08 -15.17 12.51
CA ARG A 161 -10.15 -14.61 13.37
C ARG A 161 -11.11 -15.71 13.82
#